data_AF-A0A9E1ID79-F1
#
_entry.id   AF-A0A9E1ID79-F1
#
_cell.length_a   1.000
_cell.length_b   1.000
_cell.length_c   1.000
_cell.angle_alpha   90.00
_cell.angle_beta   90.00
_cell.angle_gamma   90.00
#
_symmetry.space_group_name_H-M   'P 1'
#
loop_
_entity.id
_entity.type
_entity.pdbx_description
1 polymer ?
#
loop_
_entity_poly.entity_id
_entity_poly.type
_entity_poly.pdbx_seq_one_letter_code
_entity_poly.pdbx_strand_id
1 'polypeptide(L)'
;MRVVPLVVLLAIFAGCPKNTSVKGPKGVNSEDVEAFSNYGYTFCDAKFLSAYWKEPIVKAQARIGHLLRRGDDKVTSNHLQNSYDHARQRGVRCNWQEAGFHFEDVEMLADYWQMDIGEAKAYIESKITNGSEYYLWEELEFAGDEPYYDEGYAEDDGEYFDDSNSLNAFWDSPYVHCDAHVLAEYWQSATYETKTHIGYKVMNGYTDMLEAELAEARSGLASQNRTNICEYWETDFEWNDAEALAGLWGVDITEAKGRITNKVFWGARRQVTELLNRVRGH
;
A
#
# COMPACT_ATOMS: atom_id res chain seq x y z
N MET A 1 -45.18 52.72 -40.46
CA MET A 1 -44.46 51.48 -40.77
C MET A 1 -43.23 51.44 -39.87
N ARG A 2 -42.98 50.48 -38.98
CA ARG A 2 -43.54 49.16 -38.71
C ARG A 2 -43.54 48.95 -37.19
N VAL A 3 -44.66 48.46 -36.65
CA VAL A 3 -44.76 47.90 -35.31
C VAL A 3 -44.40 46.42 -35.44
N VAL A 4 -43.42 45.95 -34.67
CA VAL A 4 -43.04 44.53 -34.63
C VAL A 4 -43.97 43.83 -33.62
N PRO A 5 -44.66 42.74 -33.98
CA PRO A 5 -45.60 42.09 -33.07
C PRO A 5 -44.88 41.13 -32.12
N LEU A 6 -45.37 41.14 -30.88
CA LEU A 6 -45.13 40.16 -29.83
C LEU A 6 -45.56 38.76 -30.32
N VAL A 7 -44.67 37.78 -30.32
CA VAL A 7 -45.05 36.36 -30.41
C VAL A 7 -44.59 35.67 -29.13
N VAL A 8 -45.62 35.31 -28.36
CA VAL A 8 -45.57 34.42 -27.20
C VAL A 8 -45.05 33.06 -27.65
N LEU A 9 -43.89 32.65 -27.16
CA LEU A 9 -43.38 31.29 -27.35
C LEU A 9 -43.75 30.46 -26.11
N LEU A 10 -44.88 29.76 -26.25
CA LEU A 10 -45.37 28.74 -25.34
C LEU A 10 -44.39 27.57 -25.28
N ALA A 11 -44.09 27.15 -24.05
CA ALA A 11 -43.26 26.00 -23.74
C ALA A 11 -43.79 24.71 -24.37
N ILE A 12 -42.93 24.02 -25.12
CA ILE A 12 -43.03 22.58 -25.37
C ILE A 12 -41.93 21.94 -24.54
N PHE A 13 -42.31 21.32 -23.41
CA PHE A 13 -41.49 20.34 -22.72
C PHE A 13 -41.34 19.11 -23.64
N ALA A 14 -40.40 19.19 -24.59
CA ALA A 14 -39.88 18.00 -25.24
C ALA A 14 -38.89 17.36 -24.25
N GLY A 15 -39.28 16.22 -23.69
CA GLY A 15 -38.50 15.49 -22.71
C GLY A 15 -37.05 15.29 -23.16
N CYS A 16 -36.12 15.50 -22.24
CA CYS A 16 -34.74 15.06 -22.37
C CYS A 16 -34.73 13.59 -22.84
N PRO A 17 -34.04 13.24 -23.92
CA PRO A 17 -33.88 11.84 -24.29
C PRO A 17 -33.14 11.14 -23.15
N LYS A 18 -33.87 10.27 -22.45
CA LYS A 18 -33.29 9.35 -21.47
C LYS A 18 -32.32 8.42 -22.21
N ASN A 19 -31.08 8.43 -21.75
CA ASN A 19 -30.20 7.27 -21.68
C ASN A 19 -29.91 6.58 -23.03
N THR A 20 -28.98 7.13 -23.80
CA THR A 20 -28.23 6.33 -24.77
C THR A 20 -27.28 5.41 -23.99
N SER A 21 -27.79 4.23 -23.64
CA SER A 21 -26.95 3.08 -23.26
C SER A 21 -25.93 2.85 -24.37
N VAL A 22 -24.70 3.31 -24.14
CA VAL A 22 -23.54 2.84 -24.90
C VAL A 22 -23.46 1.36 -24.59
N LYS A 23 -23.82 0.52 -25.57
CA LYS A 23 -23.67 -0.93 -25.42
C LYS A 23 -22.20 -1.21 -25.14
N GLY A 24 -21.91 -1.63 -23.92
CA GLY A 24 -20.59 -2.08 -23.51
C GLY A 24 -20.08 -3.21 -24.41
N PRO A 25 -18.78 -3.52 -24.35
CA PRO A 25 -18.18 -4.59 -25.14
C PRO A 25 -19.00 -5.88 -25.03
N LYS A 26 -19.23 -6.57 -26.15
CA LYS A 26 -20.03 -7.81 -26.17
C LYS A 26 -19.49 -8.81 -25.14
N GLY A 27 -20.37 -9.29 -24.25
CA GLY A 27 -20.05 -10.27 -23.22
C GLY A 27 -19.52 -9.68 -21.91
N VAL A 28 -19.59 -8.36 -21.72
CA VAL A 28 -19.26 -7.69 -20.45
C VAL A 28 -20.57 -7.31 -19.74
N ASN A 29 -20.70 -7.76 -18.49
CA ASN A 29 -21.78 -7.34 -17.61
C ASN A 29 -21.35 -6.07 -16.84
N SER A 30 -22.15 -5.01 -16.92
CA SER A 30 -21.85 -3.74 -16.25
C SER A 30 -21.83 -3.84 -14.73
N GLU A 31 -22.67 -4.71 -14.14
CA GLU A 31 -22.68 -4.93 -12.68
C GLU A 31 -21.37 -5.55 -12.19
N ASP A 32 -20.74 -6.38 -13.03
CA ASP A 32 -19.46 -6.97 -12.67
C ASP A 32 -18.33 -5.92 -12.81
N VAL A 33 -18.37 -5.05 -13.82
CA VAL A 33 -17.40 -3.93 -13.91
C VAL A 33 -17.55 -2.97 -12.72
N GLU A 34 -18.78 -2.68 -12.31
CA GLU A 34 -19.06 -1.82 -11.15
C GLU A 34 -18.58 -2.46 -9.84
N ALA A 35 -18.81 -3.78 -9.66
CA ALA A 35 -18.33 -4.51 -8.49
C ALA A 35 -16.80 -4.43 -8.34
N PHE A 36 -16.05 -4.49 -9.44
CA PHE A 36 -14.59 -4.32 -9.40
C PHE A 36 -14.18 -2.99 -8.76
N SER A 37 -14.77 -1.88 -9.21
CA SER A 37 -14.45 -0.55 -8.68
C SER A 37 -14.97 -0.34 -7.26
N ASN A 38 -16.17 -0.84 -6.95
CA ASN A 38 -16.77 -0.69 -5.61
C ASN A 38 -16.00 -1.43 -4.51
N TYR A 39 -15.24 -2.47 -4.87
CA TYR A 39 -14.34 -3.18 -3.95
C TYR A 39 -12.96 -2.52 -3.81
N GLY A 40 -12.72 -1.36 -4.45
CA GLY A 40 -11.50 -0.60 -4.31
C GLY A 40 -10.37 -0.99 -5.27
N TYR A 41 -10.62 -1.85 -6.26
CA TYR A 41 -9.60 -2.18 -7.25
C TYR A 41 -9.39 -1.07 -8.29
N THR A 42 -8.14 -0.90 -8.69
CA THR A 42 -7.69 0.28 -9.44
C THR A 42 -7.62 0.01 -10.94
N PHE A 43 -7.33 1.07 -11.71
CA PHE A 43 -7.04 0.92 -13.14
C PHE A 43 -5.80 0.05 -13.37
N CYS A 44 -4.78 0.17 -12.52
CA CYS A 44 -3.55 -0.60 -12.64
C CYS A 44 -3.78 -2.09 -12.40
N ASP A 45 -4.60 -2.46 -11.42
CA ASP A 45 -5.03 -3.85 -11.21
C ASP A 45 -5.64 -4.43 -12.47
N ALA A 46 -6.57 -3.69 -13.09
CA ALA A 46 -7.23 -4.09 -14.32
C ALA A 46 -6.26 -4.19 -15.51
N LYS A 47 -5.27 -3.28 -15.59
CA LYS A 47 -4.22 -3.28 -16.62
C LYS A 47 -3.32 -4.50 -16.50
N PHE A 48 -2.91 -4.87 -15.29
CA PHE A 48 -2.11 -6.06 -15.05
C PHE A 48 -2.88 -7.34 -15.36
N LEU A 49 -4.13 -7.43 -14.92
CA LEU A 49 -5.02 -8.55 -15.24
C LEU A 49 -5.26 -8.69 -16.75
N SER A 50 -5.48 -7.58 -17.43
CA SER A 50 -5.60 -7.50 -18.89
C SER A 50 -4.38 -8.07 -19.60
N ALA A 51 -3.17 -7.68 -19.16
CA ALA A 51 -1.93 -8.21 -19.71
C ALA A 51 -1.79 -9.72 -19.45
N TYR A 52 -2.05 -10.16 -18.22
CA TYR A 52 -1.96 -11.56 -17.80
C TYR A 52 -2.90 -12.47 -18.60
N TRP A 53 -4.15 -12.06 -18.79
CA TRP A 53 -5.16 -12.82 -19.52
C TRP A 53 -5.18 -12.58 -21.03
N LYS A 54 -4.39 -11.61 -21.51
CA LYS A 54 -4.38 -11.16 -22.91
C LYS A 54 -5.78 -10.78 -23.40
N GLU A 55 -6.51 -10.06 -22.56
CA GLU A 55 -7.86 -9.62 -22.84
C GLU A 55 -8.01 -8.11 -22.59
N PRO A 56 -9.02 -7.44 -23.17
CA PRO A 56 -9.25 -6.02 -22.90
C PRO A 56 -9.49 -5.74 -21.41
N ILE A 57 -8.96 -4.63 -20.89
CA ILE A 57 -9.10 -4.14 -19.50
C ILE A 57 -10.51 -4.31 -18.95
N VAL A 58 -11.51 -3.84 -19.68
CA VAL A 58 -12.93 -3.92 -19.27
C VAL A 58 -13.45 -5.37 -19.10
N LYS A 59 -12.89 -6.34 -19.83
CA LYS A 59 -13.19 -7.77 -19.61
C LYS A 59 -12.52 -8.30 -18.35
N ALA A 60 -11.27 -7.89 -18.11
CA ALA A 60 -10.54 -8.26 -16.91
C ALA A 60 -11.26 -7.74 -15.64
N GLN A 61 -11.74 -6.48 -15.67
CA GLN A 61 -12.56 -5.89 -14.62
C GLN A 61 -13.82 -6.72 -14.36
N ALA A 62 -14.61 -6.98 -15.41
CA ALA A 62 -15.83 -7.77 -15.28
C ALA A 62 -15.57 -9.20 -14.78
N ARG A 63 -14.43 -9.80 -15.14
CA ARG A 63 -14.09 -11.14 -14.67
C ARG A 63 -13.81 -11.16 -13.17
N ILE A 64 -13.03 -10.21 -12.64
CA ILE A 64 -12.81 -10.09 -11.19
C ILE A 64 -14.09 -9.69 -10.48
N GLY A 65 -14.83 -8.73 -10.99
CA GLY A 65 -16.13 -8.33 -10.45
C GLY A 65 -17.12 -9.49 -10.30
N HIS A 66 -17.17 -10.38 -11.28
CA HIS A 66 -17.98 -11.59 -11.21
C HIS A 66 -17.56 -12.50 -10.04
N LEU A 67 -16.26 -12.65 -9.78
CA LEU A 67 -15.75 -13.45 -8.65
C LEU A 67 -16.11 -12.80 -7.31
N LEU A 68 -15.95 -11.48 -7.20
CA LEU A 68 -16.27 -10.71 -6.00
C LEU A 68 -17.74 -10.83 -5.62
N ARG A 69 -18.65 -10.69 -6.59
CA ARG A 69 -20.10 -10.84 -6.33
C ARG A 69 -20.52 -12.25 -5.87
N ARG A 70 -19.66 -13.26 -6.06
CA ARG A 70 -19.87 -14.62 -5.56
C ARG A 70 -19.13 -14.91 -4.24
N GLY A 71 -18.35 -13.96 -3.72
CA GLY A 71 -17.53 -14.15 -2.54
C GLY A 71 -16.32 -15.06 -2.76
N ASP A 72 -15.81 -15.14 -3.99
CA ASP A 72 -14.64 -15.98 -4.33
C ASP A 72 -13.32 -15.27 -4.02
N ASP A 73 -13.18 -14.67 -2.83
CA ASP A 73 -12.09 -13.75 -2.48
C ASP A 73 -10.71 -14.39 -2.68
N LYS A 74 -10.55 -15.65 -2.27
CA LYS A 74 -9.29 -16.41 -2.46
C LYS A 74 -8.91 -16.54 -3.94
N VAL A 75 -9.88 -16.76 -4.82
CA VAL A 75 -9.65 -16.91 -6.26
C VAL A 75 -9.29 -15.54 -6.86
N THR A 76 -9.99 -14.49 -6.44
CA THR A 76 -9.69 -13.10 -6.81
C THR A 76 -8.26 -12.72 -6.43
N SER A 77 -7.86 -12.91 -5.17
CA SER A 77 -6.51 -12.62 -4.69
C SER A 77 -5.45 -13.38 -5.47
N ASN A 78 -5.69 -14.67 -5.78
CA ASN A 78 -4.77 -15.45 -6.61
C ASN A 78 -4.63 -14.87 -8.03
N HIS A 79 -5.72 -14.38 -8.64
CA HIS A 79 -5.66 -13.81 -9.98
C HIS A 79 -4.92 -12.47 -10.01
N LEU A 80 -5.14 -11.61 -9.03
CA LEU A 80 -4.40 -10.37 -8.86
C LEU A 80 -2.91 -10.66 -8.64
N GLN A 81 -2.57 -11.57 -7.73
CA GLN A 81 -1.17 -11.93 -7.49
C GLN A 81 -0.48 -12.43 -8.77
N ASN A 82 -1.11 -13.34 -9.51
CA ASN A 82 -0.55 -13.84 -10.77
C ASN A 82 -0.40 -12.73 -11.83
N SER A 83 -1.26 -11.70 -11.79
CA SER A 83 -1.17 -10.59 -12.74
C SER A 83 -0.04 -9.62 -12.41
N TYR A 84 0.20 -9.33 -11.13
CA TYR A 84 1.38 -8.59 -10.68
C TYR A 84 2.68 -9.36 -11.00
N ASP A 85 2.69 -10.69 -10.79
CA ASP A 85 3.83 -11.55 -11.16
C ASP A 85 4.11 -11.49 -12.66
N HIS A 86 3.05 -11.59 -13.47
CA HIS A 86 3.16 -11.45 -14.91
C HIS A 86 3.69 -10.07 -15.32
N ALA A 87 3.20 -9.01 -14.67
CA ALA A 87 3.61 -7.65 -14.96
C ALA A 87 5.11 -7.45 -14.72
N ARG A 88 5.62 -7.95 -13.59
CA ARG A 88 7.05 -7.92 -13.25
C ARG A 88 7.90 -8.69 -14.27
N GLN A 89 7.50 -9.91 -14.62
CA GLN A 89 8.24 -10.76 -15.55
C GLN A 89 8.26 -10.22 -16.98
N ARG A 90 7.20 -9.53 -17.41
CA ARG A 90 7.05 -9.04 -18.79
C ARG A 90 7.31 -7.55 -18.93
N GLY A 91 7.68 -6.87 -17.86
CA GLY A 91 7.88 -5.42 -17.86
C GLY A 91 6.61 -4.64 -18.18
N VAL A 92 5.43 -5.17 -17.82
CA VAL A 92 4.19 -4.39 -17.90
C VAL A 92 4.24 -3.39 -16.76
N ARG A 93 4.20 -2.11 -17.11
CA ARG A 93 4.25 -1.01 -16.13
C ARG A 93 2.88 -0.37 -16.01
N CYS A 94 2.56 0.08 -14.81
CA CYS A 94 1.56 1.12 -14.59
C CYS A 94 2.32 2.29 -13.98
N ASN A 95 2.33 3.43 -14.67
CA ASN A 95 3.01 4.60 -14.11
C ASN A 95 2.12 5.27 -13.05
N TRP A 96 2.71 6.13 -12.23
CA TRP A 96 2.01 6.84 -11.15
C TRP A 96 0.81 7.66 -11.66
N GLN A 97 0.87 8.25 -12.86
CA GLN A 97 -0.25 8.99 -13.45
C GLN A 97 -1.42 8.06 -13.84
N GLU A 98 -1.12 6.86 -14.33
CA GLU A 98 -2.13 5.85 -14.66
C GLU A 98 -2.80 5.26 -13.41
N ALA A 99 -2.09 5.23 -12.28
CA ALA A 99 -2.64 4.90 -10.97
C ALA A 99 -3.51 6.03 -10.38
N GLY A 100 -3.44 7.24 -10.96
CA GLY A 100 -4.23 8.39 -10.52
C GLY A 100 -3.47 9.39 -9.66
N PHE A 101 -2.19 9.15 -9.36
CA PHE A 101 -1.35 10.12 -8.66
C PHE A 101 -1.05 11.34 -9.53
N HIS A 102 -1.08 12.50 -8.89
CA HIS A 102 -0.76 13.80 -9.46
C HIS A 102 0.70 14.15 -9.14
N PHE A 103 1.23 15.19 -9.77
CA PHE A 103 2.65 15.53 -9.55
C PHE A 103 2.88 16.03 -8.12
N GLU A 104 1.90 16.75 -7.57
CA GLU A 104 1.86 17.23 -6.20
C GLU A 104 1.88 16.06 -5.20
N ASP A 105 1.16 14.96 -5.49
CA ASP A 105 1.18 13.75 -4.66
C ASP A 105 2.58 13.12 -4.63
N VAL A 106 3.27 13.13 -5.78
CA VAL A 106 4.66 12.65 -5.88
C VAL A 106 5.60 13.55 -5.09
N GLU A 107 5.40 14.85 -5.08
CA GLU A 107 6.20 15.79 -4.27
C GLU A 107 5.99 15.55 -2.78
N MET A 108 4.73 15.37 -2.34
CA MET A 108 4.40 15.05 -0.95
C MET A 108 5.03 13.73 -0.52
N LEU A 109 4.90 12.68 -1.34
CA LEU A 109 5.51 11.38 -1.06
C LEU A 109 7.04 11.43 -1.12
N ALA A 110 7.63 12.22 -2.02
CA ALA A 110 9.07 12.42 -2.10
C ALA A 110 9.61 13.07 -0.83
N ASP A 111 8.93 14.11 -0.33
CA ASP A 111 9.29 14.78 0.93
C ASP A 111 9.11 13.83 2.12
N TYR A 112 7.95 13.16 2.20
CA TYR A 112 7.64 12.18 3.25
C TYR A 112 8.65 11.03 3.32
N TRP A 113 9.13 10.54 2.17
CA TRP A 113 10.15 9.49 2.11
C TRP A 113 11.59 10.02 2.07
N GLN A 114 11.79 11.34 2.11
CA GLN A 114 13.09 12.02 2.02
C GLN A 114 13.94 11.56 0.82
N MET A 115 13.32 11.45 -0.35
CA MET A 115 13.99 11.06 -1.58
C MET A 115 13.79 12.09 -2.68
N ASP A 116 14.61 12.03 -3.73
CA ASP A 116 14.41 12.93 -4.86
C ASP A 116 13.14 12.54 -5.64
N ILE A 117 12.53 13.53 -6.32
CA ILE A 117 11.27 13.33 -7.07
C ILE A 117 11.39 12.22 -8.12
N GLY A 118 12.57 12.02 -8.73
CA GLY A 118 12.80 10.94 -9.68
C GLY A 118 12.80 9.57 -9.00
N GLU A 119 13.41 9.46 -7.83
CA GLU A 119 13.37 8.27 -6.98
C GLU A 119 11.96 7.97 -6.47
N ALA A 120 11.22 8.98 -6.01
CA ALA A 120 9.83 8.84 -5.57
C ALA A 120 8.92 8.30 -6.67
N LYS A 121 9.08 8.79 -7.91
CA LYS A 121 8.35 8.24 -9.07
C LYS A 121 8.65 6.77 -9.28
N ALA A 122 9.92 6.39 -9.28
CA ALA A 122 10.32 5.00 -9.46
C ALA A 122 9.80 4.11 -8.30
N TYR A 123 9.77 4.65 -7.09
CA TYR A 123 9.30 3.94 -5.91
C TYR A 123 7.78 3.75 -5.90
N ILE A 124 7.00 4.77 -6.26
CA ILE A 124 5.55 4.69 -6.49
C ILE A 124 5.24 3.61 -7.53
N GLU A 125 5.91 3.66 -8.69
CA GLU A 125 5.72 2.68 -9.76
C GLU A 125 6.06 1.25 -9.32
N SER A 126 7.10 1.10 -8.49
CA SER A 126 7.46 -0.17 -7.88
C SER A 126 6.36 -0.69 -6.94
N LYS A 127 5.84 0.16 -6.04
CA LYS A 127 4.74 -0.18 -5.13
C LYS A 127 3.46 -0.57 -5.87
N ILE A 128 3.08 0.18 -6.91
CA ILE A 128 1.94 -0.17 -7.78
C ILE A 128 2.15 -1.55 -8.41
N THR A 129 3.34 -1.80 -8.97
CA THR A 129 3.66 -3.08 -9.64
C THR A 129 3.70 -4.26 -8.67
N ASN A 130 3.94 -4.00 -7.38
CA ASN A 130 3.91 -5.00 -6.31
C ASN A 130 2.52 -5.22 -5.70
N GLY A 131 1.48 -4.51 -6.18
CA GLY A 131 0.12 -4.60 -5.64
C GLY A 131 -0.09 -3.82 -4.34
N SER A 132 0.80 -2.87 -4.03
CA SER A 132 0.75 -2.04 -2.82
C SER A 132 0.19 -0.65 -3.08
N GLU A 133 -0.59 -0.46 -4.15
CA GLU A 133 -1.16 0.85 -4.53
C GLU A 133 -2.07 1.42 -3.45
N TYR A 134 -2.83 0.59 -2.75
CA TYR A 134 -3.70 1.03 -1.64
C TYR A 134 -2.93 1.80 -0.57
N TYR A 135 -1.74 1.33 -0.19
CA TYR A 135 -0.91 1.97 0.85
C TYR A 135 -0.25 3.25 0.38
N LEU A 136 -0.08 3.46 -0.93
CA LEU A 136 0.41 4.74 -1.43
C LEU A 136 -0.61 5.86 -1.17
N TRP A 137 -1.90 5.56 -1.22
CA TRP A 137 -2.95 6.52 -0.90
C TRP A 137 -3.00 6.84 0.59
N GLU A 138 -2.74 5.85 1.44
CA GLU A 138 -2.61 6.04 2.89
C GLU A 138 -1.36 6.88 3.23
N GLU A 139 -0.20 6.54 2.65
CA GLU A 139 1.03 7.32 2.79
C GLU A 139 0.89 8.75 2.27
N LEU A 140 0.10 8.95 1.22
CA LEU A 140 -0.20 10.28 0.69
C LEU A 140 -1.10 11.09 1.64
N GLU A 141 -2.10 10.45 2.24
CA GLU A 141 -2.92 11.08 3.28
C GLU A 141 -2.04 11.54 4.45
N PHE A 142 -1.09 10.69 4.87
CA PHE A 142 -0.11 11.06 5.90
C PHE A 142 0.89 12.15 5.47
N ALA A 143 1.28 12.16 4.19
CA ALA A 143 2.17 13.19 3.66
C ALA A 143 1.46 14.55 3.48
N GLY A 144 0.14 14.52 3.29
CA GLY A 144 -0.71 15.70 3.13
C GLY A 144 -1.22 16.31 4.45
N ASP A 145 -1.22 15.54 5.53
CA ASP A 145 -1.47 16.04 6.89
C ASP A 145 -0.30 16.93 7.34
N GLU A 146 -0.36 18.20 6.96
CA GLU A 146 0.41 19.26 7.59
C GLU A 146 0.17 19.18 9.11
N PRO A 147 1.21 19.20 9.97
CA PRO A 147 0.99 19.20 11.41
C PRO A 147 0.11 20.40 11.74
N TYR A 148 -1.13 20.13 12.17
CA TYR A 148 -2.04 21.15 12.66
C TYR A 148 -1.40 21.79 13.90
N TYR A 149 -0.66 22.87 13.68
CA TYR A 149 -0.25 23.77 14.74
C TYR A 149 -1.51 24.48 15.24
N ASP A 150 -2.10 23.95 16.30
CA ASP A 150 -3.05 24.70 17.10
C ASP A 150 -2.28 25.85 17.76
N GLU A 151 -2.36 27.04 17.16
CA GLU A 151 -1.93 28.28 17.80
C GLU A 151 -2.82 28.54 19.02
N GLY A 152 -2.45 27.93 20.15
CA GLY A 152 -2.84 28.43 21.45
C GLY A 152 -3.20 27.37 22.46
N TYR A 153 -2.20 26.69 23.02
CA TYR A 153 -2.02 26.64 24.48
C TYR A 153 -0.53 26.46 24.79
N ALA A 154 0.11 27.56 25.17
CA ALA A 154 1.38 27.52 25.88
C ALA A 154 1.13 26.98 27.29
N GLU A 155 1.80 25.88 27.63
CA GLU A 155 2.47 25.55 28.91
C GLU A 155 2.53 24.03 29.07
N ASP A 156 3.57 23.41 28.51
CA ASP A 156 4.23 22.26 29.12
C ASP A 156 5.70 22.29 28.71
N ASP A 157 6.60 22.11 29.66
CA ASP A 157 8.06 22.17 29.52
C ASP A 157 8.65 20.93 28.82
N GLY A 158 7.90 20.37 27.88
CA GLY A 158 8.29 19.27 27.02
C GLY A 158 9.52 19.63 26.21
N GLU A 159 10.62 18.93 26.49
CA GLU A 159 11.83 18.91 25.69
C GLU A 159 11.46 18.81 24.21
N TYR A 160 11.84 19.84 23.43
CA TYR A 160 11.60 19.91 21.99
C TYR A 160 12.24 18.68 21.34
N PHE A 161 11.42 17.66 21.08
CA PHE A 161 11.80 16.48 20.34
C PHE A 161 12.11 16.93 18.91
N ASP A 162 13.37 16.81 18.50
CA ASP A 162 13.72 16.95 17.10
C ASP A 162 13.28 15.67 16.39
N ASP A 163 12.00 15.67 15.99
CA ASP A 163 11.33 14.55 15.33
C ASP A 163 12.09 14.11 14.07
N SER A 164 12.75 15.05 13.38
CA SER A 164 13.49 14.77 12.14
C SER A 164 14.75 13.94 12.38
N ASN A 165 15.57 14.31 13.37
CA ASN A 165 16.79 13.59 13.70
C ASN A 165 16.50 12.21 14.29
N SER A 166 15.47 12.12 15.13
CA SER A 166 15.05 10.86 15.74
C SER A 166 14.49 9.91 14.66
N LEU A 167 13.61 10.39 13.78
CA LEU A 167 13.10 9.56 12.70
C LEU A 167 14.21 9.07 11.76
N ASN A 168 15.19 9.91 11.42
CA ASN A 168 16.36 9.49 10.63
C ASN A 168 17.17 8.41 11.35
N ALA A 169 17.37 8.56 12.66
CA ALA A 169 18.07 7.55 13.45
C ALA A 169 17.32 6.21 13.49
N PHE A 170 15.98 6.19 13.41
CA PHE A 170 15.23 4.95 13.21
C PHE A 170 15.55 4.30 11.86
N TRP A 171 15.54 5.07 10.78
CA TRP A 171 15.82 4.54 9.43
C TRP A 171 17.27 4.06 9.25
N ASP A 172 18.23 4.69 9.93
CA ASP A 172 19.63 4.28 9.95
C ASP A 172 19.91 3.10 10.90
N SER A 173 18.92 2.70 11.70
CA SER A 173 19.05 1.64 12.70
C SER A 173 18.81 0.24 12.12
N PRO A 174 19.10 -0.83 12.88
CA PRO A 174 18.71 -2.19 12.47
C PRO A 174 17.21 -2.48 12.64
N TYR A 175 16.42 -1.58 13.22
CA TYR A 175 14.98 -1.74 13.42
C TYR A 175 14.23 -1.51 12.11
N VAL A 176 13.15 -2.26 11.90
CA VAL A 176 12.33 -2.19 10.68
C VAL A 176 10.93 -1.68 10.98
N HIS A 177 10.15 -1.40 9.94
CA HIS A 177 8.77 -0.93 10.08
C HIS A 177 7.92 -1.86 10.96
N CYS A 178 8.08 -3.18 10.82
CA CYS A 178 7.41 -4.16 11.68
C CYS A 178 7.75 -4.00 13.18
N ASP A 179 8.98 -3.60 13.54
CA ASP A 179 9.33 -3.34 14.95
C ASP A 179 8.58 -2.12 15.49
N ALA A 180 8.46 -1.07 14.67
CA ALA A 180 7.65 0.09 15.01
C ALA A 180 6.16 -0.25 15.12
N HIS A 181 5.62 -1.09 14.25
CA HIS A 181 4.22 -1.49 14.30
C HIS A 181 3.90 -2.31 15.57
N VAL A 182 4.81 -3.23 15.94
CA VAL A 182 4.71 -4.01 17.19
C VAL A 182 4.71 -3.11 18.42
N LEU A 183 5.59 -2.10 18.46
CA LEU A 183 5.66 -1.17 19.59
C LEU A 183 4.51 -0.16 19.59
N ALA A 184 4.02 0.26 18.44
CA ALA A 184 2.86 1.15 18.31
C ALA A 184 1.62 0.51 18.96
N GLU A 185 1.40 -0.77 18.68
CA GLU A 185 0.34 -1.57 19.30
C GLU A 185 0.52 -1.74 20.81
N TYR A 186 1.77 -1.90 21.27
CA TYR A 186 2.07 -2.07 22.68
C TYR A 186 1.95 -0.76 23.48
N TRP A 187 2.46 0.34 22.93
CA TRP A 187 2.42 1.68 23.54
C TRP A 187 1.10 2.40 23.30
N GLN A 188 0.22 1.83 22.48
CA GLN A 188 -1.04 2.45 22.06
C GLN A 188 -0.82 3.82 21.41
N SER A 189 0.20 3.92 20.56
CA SER A 189 0.56 5.14 19.84
C SER A 189 0.55 4.91 18.33
N ALA A 190 0.64 5.99 17.56
CA ALA A 190 0.76 5.88 16.12
C ALA A 190 2.13 5.30 15.72
N THR A 191 2.18 4.53 14.63
CA THR A 191 3.43 3.94 14.12
C THR A 191 4.49 5.00 13.85
N TYR A 192 4.11 6.19 13.38
CA TYR A 192 5.04 7.31 13.18
C TYR A 192 5.70 7.75 14.48
N GLU A 193 4.90 8.09 15.49
CA GLU A 193 5.38 8.51 16.80
C GLU A 193 6.29 7.44 17.42
N THR A 194 5.90 6.18 17.27
CA THR A 194 6.71 5.04 17.71
C THR A 194 8.08 4.99 17.01
N LYS A 195 8.16 5.24 15.70
CA LYS A 195 9.46 5.31 14.99
C LYS A 195 10.34 6.42 15.55
N THR A 196 9.77 7.59 15.83
CA THR A 196 10.48 8.70 16.45
C THR A 196 11.01 8.32 17.84
N HIS A 197 10.18 7.66 18.66
CA HIS A 197 10.60 7.15 19.98
C HIS A 197 11.69 6.08 19.90
N ILE A 198 11.59 5.16 18.93
CA ILE A 198 12.63 4.17 18.66
C ILE A 198 13.93 4.87 18.27
N GLY A 199 13.87 5.81 17.34
CA GLY A 199 15.01 6.55 16.86
C GLY A 199 15.69 7.38 17.96
N TYR A 200 14.91 8.04 18.82
CA TYR A 200 15.42 8.70 20.02
C TYR A 200 16.16 7.71 20.93
N LYS A 201 15.59 6.53 21.18
CA LYS A 201 16.25 5.48 21.98
C LYS A 201 17.55 5.00 21.33
N VAL A 202 17.59 4.89 20.01
CA VAL A 202 18.81 4.55 19.25
C VAL A 202 19.89 5.62 19.43
N MET A 203 19.56 6.90 19.22
CA MET A 203 20.51 8.02 19.32
C MET A 203 21.13 8.14 20.71
N ASN A 204 20.35 7.85 21.75
CA ASN A 204 20.78 7.96 23.15
C ASN A 204 21.39 6.66 23.70
N GLY A 205 21.55 5.62 22.87
CA GLY A 205 22.17 4.36 23.28
C GLY A 205 21.30 3.51 24.21
N TYR A 206 19.98 3.67 24.17
CA TYR A 206 19.00 2.91 24.96
C TYR A 206 18.50 1.64 24.24
N THR A 207 19.30 1.08 23.34
CA THR A 207 18.91 -0.09 22.52
C THR A 207 18.63 -1.32 23.37
N ASP A 208 19.34 -1.55 24.48
CA ASP A 208 19.05 -2.68 25.39
C ASP A 208 17.64 -2.59 26.02
N MET A 209 17.19 -1.37 26.37
CA MET A 209 15.84 -1.16 26.88
C MET A 209 14.80 -1.35 25.79
N LEU A 210 15.08 -0.83 24.59
CA LEU A 210 14.23 -0.97 23.42
C LEU A 210 14.03 -2.45 23.03
N GLU A 211 15.08 -3.27 23.07
CA GLU A 211 14.98 -4.72 22.84
C GLU A 211 14.12 -5.42 23.88
N ALA A 212 14.20 -5.01 25.15
CA ALA A 212 13.35 -5.55 26.21
C ALA A 212 11.87 -5.19 25.99
N GLU A 213 11.58 -3.94 25.62
CA GLU A 213 10.24 -3.47 25.28
C GLU A 213 9.67 -4.22 24.06
N LEU A 214 10.47 -4.42 23.01
CA LEU A 214 10.07 -5.22 21.85
C LEU A 214 9.76 -6.67 22.23
N ALA A 215 10.58 -7.28 23.08
CA ALA A 215 10.34 -8.65 23.54
C ALA A 215 9.04 -8.76 24.35
N GLU A 216 8.75 -7.78 25.21
CA GLU A 216 7.50 -7.71 25.97
C GLU A 216 6.30 -7.48 25.05
N ALA A 217 6.39 -6.52 24.14
CA ALA A 217 5.35 -6.22 23.15
C ALA A 217 4.97 -7.45 22.33
N ARG A 218 5.96 -8.14 21.73
CA ARG A 218 5.76 -9.37 20.95
C ARG A 218 5.07 -10.46 21.78
N SER A 219 5.52 -10.66 23.02
CA SER A 219 4.95 -11.65 23.93
C SER A 219 3.49 -11.31 24.30
N GLY A 220 3.21 -10.04 24.59
CA GLY A 220 1.88 -9.54 24.90
C GLY A 220 0.91 -9.71 23.74
N LEU A 221 1.33 -9.34 22.53
CA LEU A 221 0.53 -9.49 21.32
C LEU A 221 0.30 -10.96 20.96
N ALA A 222 1.30 -11.81 21.11
CA ALA A 222 1.15 -13.25 20.90
C ALA A 222 0.18 -13.90 21.90
N SER A 223 0.16 -13.46 23.16
CA SER A 223 -0.81 -13.94 24.16
C SER A 223 -2.26 -13.59 23.80
N GLN A 224 -2.45 -12.55 23.00
CA GLN A 224 -3.73 -12.11 22.45
C GLN A 224 -4.03 -12.72 21.06
N ASN A 225 -3.20 -13.65 20.59
CA ASN A 225 -3.27 -14.24 19.25
C ASN A 225 -3.13 -13.20 18.11
N ARG A 226 -2.46 -12.07 18.37
CA ARG A 226 -2.18 -11.00 17.40
C ARG A 226 -0.74 -11.13 16.87
N THR A 227 -0.44 -12.24 16.19
CA THR A 227 0.91 -12.51 15.64
C THR A 227 1.07 -12.11 14.17
N ASN A 228 -0.02 -11.69 13.54
CA ASN A 228 -0.10 -11.24 12.15
C ASN A 228 -0.13 -9.72 12.01
N ILE A 229 0.44 -8.99 12.99
CA ILE A 229 0.52 -7.53 12.95
C ILE A 229 1.47 -7.07 11.85
N CYS A 230 2.54 -7.82 11.62
CA CYS A 230 3.44 -7.52 10.54
C CYS A 230 2.96 -8.15 9.24
N GLU A 231 3.11 -7.40 8.16
CA GLU A 231 2.90 -7.81 6.78
C GLU A 231 4.24 -8.13 6.12
N TYR A 232 4.26 -8.95 5.06
CA TYR A 232 5.53 -9.28 4.40
C TYR A 232 6.25 -8.06 3.80
N TRP A 233 5.50 -7.09 3.29
CA TRP A 233 6.07 -5.87 2.70
C TRP A 233 6.56 -4.85 3.73
N GLU A 234 6.25 -5.02 5.02
CA GLU A 234 6.82 -4.23 6.11
C GLU A 234 8.19 -4.77 6.57
N THR A 235 8.61 -5.89 5.99
CA THR A 235 9.96 -6.42 6.13
C THR A 235 10.89 -5.77 5.11
N ASP A 236 12.20 -5.86 5.35
CA ASP A 236 13.24 -5.43 4.41
C ASP A 236 13.56 -6.49 3.35
N PHE A 237 12.78 -7.58 3.27
CA PHE A 237 13.02 -8.67 2.33
C PHE A 237 12.28 -8.45 1.01
N GLU A 238 13.01 -8.59 -0.08
CA GLU A 238 12.47 -8.48 -1.42
C GLU A 238 11.75 -9.76 -1.84
N TRP A 239 10.89 -9.68 -2.85
CA TRP A 239 10.22 -10.86 -3.39
C TRP A 239 11.18 -11.99 -3.80
N ASN A 240 12.36 -11.65 -4.36
CA ASN A 240 13.38 -12.64 -4.72
C ASN A 240 13.93 -13.39 -3.48
N ASP A 241 13.90 -12.76 -2.31
CA ASP A 241 14.22 -13.42 -1.05
C ASP A 241 13.15 -14.46 -0.68
N ALA A 242 11.87 -14.11 -0.80
CA ALA A 242 10.79 -15.06 -0.58
C ALA A 242 10.81 -16.21 -1.59
N GLU A 243 11.13 -15.96 -2.87
CA GLU A 243 11.27 -17.02 -3.88
C GLU A 243 12.43 -17.97 -3.55
N ALA A 244 13.60 -17.42 -3.20
CA ALA A 244 14.76 -18.22 -2.79
C ALA A 244 14.44 -19.10 -1.57
N LEU A 245 13.77 -18.54 -0.56
CA LEU A 245 13.39 -19.27 0.64
C LEU A 245 12.22 -20.24 0.41
N ALA A 246 11.30 -19.94 -0.51
CA ALA A 246 10.26 -20.86 -0.96
C ALA A 246 10.88 -22.12 -1.57
N GLY A 247 11.86 -21.94 -2.46
CA GLY A 247 12.64 -23.03 -3.04
C GLY A 247 13.39 -23.85 -1.98
N LEU A 248 14.03 -23.18 -1.02
CA LEU A 248 14.72 -23.84 0.10
C LEU A 248 13.76 -24.65 0.99
N TRP A 249 12.59 -24.12 1.30
CA TRP A 249 11.64 -24.71 2.23
C TRP A 249 10.67 -25.69 1.57
N GLY A 250 10.65 -25.77 0.24
CA GLY A 250 9.75 -26.65 -0.51
C GLY A 250 8.28 -26.23 -0.39
N VAL A 251 8.02 -24.93 -0.28
CA VAL A 251 6.68 -24.33 -0.15
C VAL A 251 6.43 -23.32 -1.27
N ASP A 252 5.19 -22.86 -1.42
CA ASP A 252 4.92 -21.75 -2.32
C ASP A 252 5.38 -20.41 -1.72
N ILE A 253 5.49 -19.39 -2.58
CA ILE A 253 6.00 -18.07 -2.21
C ILE A 253 5.11 -17.40 -1.16
N THR A 254 3.80 -17.61 -1.19
CA THR A 254 2.88 -17.03 -0.21
C THR A 254 3.13 -17.60 1.17
N GLU A 255 3.31 -18.92 1.28
CA GLU A 255 3.71 -19.55 2.53
C GLU A 255 5.11 -19.11 2.99
N ALA A 256 6.06 -18.96 2.07
CA ALA A 256 7.40 -18.46 2.39
C ALA A 256 7.35 -17.03 2.95
N LYS A 257 6.56 -16.13 2.33
CA LYS A 257 6.31 -14.78 2.83
C LYS A 257 5.77 -14.81 4.27
N GLY A 258 4.73 -15.60 4.53
CA GLY A 258 4.18 -15.73 5.88
C GLY A 258 5.19 -16.25 6.91
N ARG A 259 6.04 -17.21 6.52
CA ARG A 259 7.13 -17.71 7.39
C ARG A 259 8.21 -16.65 7.65
N ILE A 260 8.57 -15.86 6.64
CA ILE A 260 9.51 -14.74 6.79
C ILE A 260 8.93 -13.69 7.73
N THR A 261 7.70 -13.24 7.47
CA THR A 261 7.01 -12.24 8.29
C THR A 261 6.91 -12.69 9.74
N ASN A 262 6.50 -13.93 10.00
CA ASN A 262 6.46 -14.46 11.37
C ASN A 262 7.85 -14.48 12.01
N LYS A 263 8.91 -14.79 11.27
CA LYS A 263 10.28 -14.71 11.80
C LYS A 263 10.67 -13.27 12.13
N VAL A 264 10.35 -12.30 11.29
CA VAL A 264 10.62 -10.88 11.53
C VAL A 264 9.85 -10.39 12.76
N PHE A 265 8.56 -10.74 12.87
CA PHE A 265 7.74 -10.45 14.05
C PHE A 265 8.41 -10.92 15.34
N TRP A 266 9.04 -12.10 15.35
CA TRP A 266 9.78 -12.62 16.51
C TRP A 266 11.21 -12.10 16.66
N GLY A 267 11.61 -11.05 15.94
CA GLY A 267 12.96 -10.49 15.99
C GLY A 267 14.03 -11.39 15.33
N ALA A 268 13.62 -12.42 14.58
CA ALA A 268 14.52 -13.36 13.92
C ALA A 268 14.93 -12.91 12.50
N ARG A 269 14.84 -11.60 12.19
CA ARG A 269 15.27 -11.01 10.91
C ARG A 269 16.67 -11.46 10.49
N ARG A 270 17.65 -11.37 11.39
CA ARG A 270 19.05 -11.79 11.13
C ARG A 270 19.15 -13.26 10.69
N GLN A 271 18.34 -14.15 11.25
CA GLN A 271 18.34 -15.57 10.87
C GLN A 271 17.78 -15.77 9.45
N VAL A 272 16.79 -14.96 9.05
CA VAL A 272 16.27 -14.95 7.67
C VAL A 272 17.36 -14.50 6.70
N THR A 273 18.08 -13.42 7.02
CA THR A 273 19.22 -12.94 6.22
C THR A 273 20.33 -14.00 6.09
N GLU A 274 20.66 -14.71 7.17
CA GLU A 274 21.64 -15.81 7.13
C GLU A 274 21.19 -16.98 6.24
N LEU A 275 19.91 -17.34 6.29
CA LEU A 275 19.35 -18.37 5.40
C LEU A 275 19.43 -17.94 3.93
N LEU A 276 19.12 -16.68 3.63
CA LEU A 276 19.20 -16.13 2.29
C LEU A 276 20.62 -16.13 1.74
N ASN A 277 21.59 -15.71 2.55
CA ASN A 277 23.00 -15.74 2.16
C ASN A 277 23.48 -17.15 1.81
N ARG A 278 22.98 -18.17 2.52
CA ARG A 278 23.28 -19.58 2.19
C ARG A 278 22.65 -20.03 0.88
N VAL A 279 21.41 -19.62 0.59
CA VAL A 279 20.73 -19.99 -0.66
C VAL A 279 21.39 -19.30 -1.86
N ARG A 280 21.80 -18.03 -1.70
CA ARG A 280 22.43 -17.22 -2.77
C ARG A 280 23.90 -17.57 -3.02
N GLY A 281 24.57 -18.17 -2.03
CA GLY A 281 25.97 -18.62 -2.12
C GLY A 281 26.17 -20.00 -2.76
N HIS A 282 25.10 -20.67 -3.17
CA HIS A 282 25.09 -21.97 -3.86
C HIS A 282 24.47 -21.82 -5.25
#